data_AF-A0A7C6NB76-F1
#
_entry.id   AF-A0A7C6NB76-F1
#
_cell.length_a   1.000
_cell.length_b   1.000
_cell.length_c   1.000
_cell.angle_alpha   90.00
_cell.angle_beta   90.00
_cell.angle_gamma   90.00
#
_symmetry.space_group_name_H-M   'P 1'
#
loop_
_entity.id
_entity.type
_entity.pdbx_description
1 polymer ?
#
loop_
_entity_poly.entity_id
_entity_poly.type
_entity_poly.pdbx_seq_one_letter_code
_entity_poly.pdbx_strand_id
1 'polypeptide(L)'
;MTEKKRFGRDIADYIKEAVYILQTYFTGRLKISFLLGVVCYIVLYLLEIRLKGLLSIIVAVANLLPYLGPVIGMILSALIVVFQEPILAVWVTLLNLGLQLLDSFVFSPVILGKSLGLPPLIVLAVALIGGAFFNIWGVVFAVPVAAIINLLLKKATKK
;
A
#
# COMPACT_ATOMS: atom_id res chain seq x y z
N MET A 1 8.21 16.24 -41.90
CA MET A 1 8.93 15.30 -41.00
C MET A 1 9.05 15.79 -39.54
N THR A 2 8.71 17.05 -39.22
CA THR A 2 8.92 17.69 -37.91
C THR A 2 7.84 17.33 -36.87
N GLU A 3 6.59 17.10 -37.26
CA GLU A 3 5.50 16.75 -36.32
C GLU A 3 5.60 15.33 -35.74
N LYS A 4 5.98 14.33 -36.56
CA LYS A 4 6.12 12.94 -36.10
C LYS A 4 7.20 12.77 -35.02
N LYS A 5 8.26 13.59 -35.07
CA LYS A 5 9.34 13.67 -34.06
C LYS A 5 8.95 14.46 -32.80
N ARG A 6 7.87 15.24 -32.83
CA ARG A 6 7.34 16.00 -31.69
C ARG A 6 6.39 15.11 -30.88
N PHE A 7 5.45 14.46 -31.57
CA PHE A 7 4.52 13.49 -30.96
C PHE A 7 5.22 12.30 -30.29
N GLY A 8 6.28 11.77 -30.92
CA GLY A 8 7.08 10.69 -30.31
C GLY A 8 7.84 11.11 -29.04
N ARG A 9 8.20 12.39 -28.91
CA ARG A 9 8.81 12.93 -27.69
C ARG A 9 7.79 13.11 -26.58
N ASP A 10 6.60 13.63 -26.92
CA ASP A 10 5.52 13.82 -25.95
C ASP A 10 5.09 12.48 -25.32
N ILE A 11 4.93 11.42 -26.11
CA ILE A 11 4.62 10.07 -25.60
C ILE A 11 5.73 9.54 -24.68
N ALA A 12 6.99 9.70 -25.08
CA ALA A 12 8.12 9.24 -24.29
C ALA A 12 8.16 9.92 -22.91
N ASP A 13 7.80 11.21 -22.85
CA ASP A 13 7.75 11.95 -21.60
C ASP A 13 6.60 11.49 -20.68
N TYR A 14 5.41 11.20 -21.24
CA TYR A 14 4.31 10.61 -20.46
C TYR A 14 4.65 9.23 -19.89
N ILE A 15 5.32 8.38 -20.68
CA ILE A 15 5.74 7.04 -20.20
C ILE A 15 6.74 7.17 -19.06
N LYS A 16 7.73 8.06 -19.18
CA LYS A 16 8.71 8.31 -18.11
C LYS A 16 8.05 8.75 -16.82
N GLU A 17 7.05 9.64 -16.91
CA GLU A 17 6.31 10.11 -15.75
C GLU A 17 5.45 9.02 -15.10
N ALA A 18 4.77 8.19 -15.90
CA ALA A 18 4.02 7.06 -15.38
C ALA A 18 4.94 6.05 -14.67
N VAL A 19 6.11 5.76 -15.25
CA VAL A 19 7.12 4.91 -14.63
C VAL A 19 7.61 5.51 -13.31
N TYR A 20 7.87 6.82 -13.26
CA TYR A 20 8.27 7.52 -12.05
C TYR A 20 7.19 7.43 -10.95
N ILE A 21 5.91 7.60 -11.30
CA ILE A 21 4.78 7.44 -10.38
C ILE A 21 4.74 6.03 -9.80
N LEU A 22 4.87 5.00 -10.65
CA LEU A 22 4.88 3.60 -10.19
C LEU A 22 6.08 3.33 -9.27
N GLN A 23 7.28 3.77 -9.64
CA GLN A 23 8.47 3.62 -8.79
C GLN A 23 8.28 4.29 -7.42
N THR A 24 7.70 5.48 -7.42
CA THR A 24 7.42 6.24 -6.20
C THR A 24 6.35 5.55 -5.34
N TYR A 25 5.31 4.99 -5.96
CA TYR A 25 4.29 4.19 -5.28
C TYR A 25 4.88 2.94 -4.61
N PHE A 26 5.66 2.15 -5.34
CA PHE A 26 6.30 0.94 -4.79
C PHE A 26 7.31 1.27 -3.68
N THR A 27 8.08 2.34 -3.84
CA THR A 27 8.99 2.81 -2.78
C THR A 27 8.23 3.30 -1.55
N GLY A 28 7.08 3.96 -1.75
CA GLY A 28 6.17 4.30 -0.66
C GLY A 28 5.63 3.06 0.06
N ARG A 29 5.19 2.05 -0.69
CA ARG A 29 4.72 0.77 -0.14
C ARG A 29 5.80 0.04 0.65
N LEU A 30 7.04 0.03 0.17
CA LEU A 30 8.18 -0.52 0.91
C LEU A 30 8.38 0.16 2.27
N LYS A 31 8.30 1.49 2.31
CA LYS A 31 8.41 2.26 3.57
C LYS A 31 7.28 1.94 4.54
N ILE A 32 6.04 1.86 4.03
CA ILE A 32 4.85 1.53 4.83
C ILE A 32 4.95 0.11 5.40
N SER A 33 5.29 -0.85 4.55
CA SER A 33 5.48 -2.26 4.92
C SER A 33 6.54 -2.42 6.00
N PHE A 34 7.68 -1.73 5.85
CA PHE A 34 8.74 -1.73 6.87
C PHE A 34 8.26 -1.14 8.21
N LEU A 35 7.59 0.02 8.17
CA LEU A 35 7.07 0.67 9.37
C LEU A 35 6.07 -0.22 10.10
N LEU A 36 5.14 -0.86 9.37
CA LEU A 36 4.17 -1.77 9.95
C LEU A 36 4.80 -3.04 10.49
N GLY A 37 5.85 -3.57 9.83
CA GLY A 37 6.65 -4.67 10.34
C GLY A 37 7.29 -4.35 11.70
N VAL A 38 7.88 -3.17 11.82
CA VAL A 38 8.49 -2.69 13.07
C VAL A 38 7.43 -2.52 14.17
N VAL A 39 6.31 -1.86 13.86
CA VAL A 39 5.20 -1.70 14.82
C VAL A 39 4.66 -3.07 15.26
N CYS A 40 4.48 -4.00 14.31
CA CYS A 40 4.05 -5.37 14.59
C CYS A 40 5.03 -6.09 15.52
N TYR A 41 6.33 -6.01 15.24
CA TYR A 41 7.36 -6.61 16.09
C TYR A 41 7.31 -6.07 17.52
N ILE A 42 7.18 -4.74 17.69
CA ILE A 42 7.12 -4.11 19.01
C ILE A 42 5.89 -4.60 19.79
N VAL A 43 4.71 -4.64 19.15
CA VAL A 43 3.50 -5.10 19.85
C VAL A 43 3.58 -6.59 20.19
N LEU A 44 4.05 -7.43 19.26
CA LEU A 44 4.24 -8.87 19.52
C LEU A 44 5.32 -9.12 20.60
N TYR A 45 6.32 -8.25 20.70
CA TYR A 45 7.32 -8.28 21.77
C TYR A 45 6.70 -8.00 23.13
N LEU A 46 5.82 -6.99 23.23
CA LEU A 46 5.10 -6.66 24.46
C LEU A 46 4.09 -7.75 24.87
N LEU A 47 3.55 -8.50 23.91
CA LEU A 47 2.68 -9.65 24.16
C LEU A 47 3.45 -10.95 24.46
N GLU A 48 4.78 -10.89 24.56
CA GLU A 48 5.67 -12.03 24.86
C GLU A 48 5.52 -13.23 23.90
N ILE A 49 5.11 -12.97 22.65
CA ILE A 49 4.89 -14.04 21.67
C ILE A 49 6.24 -14.61 21.20
N ARG A 50 6.40 -15.93 21.36
CA ARG A 50 7.64 -16.66 21.01
C ARG A 50 8.07 -16.47 19.55
N LEU A 51 7.12 -16.48 18.62
CA LEU A 51 7.36 -16.36 17.17
C LEU A 51 7.28 -14.92 16.63
N LYS A 52 7.41 -13.90 17.50
CA LYS A 52 7.30 -12.47 17.13
C LYS A 52 8.13 -12.04 15.91
N GLY A 53 9.36 -12.53 15.79
CA GLY A 53 10.25 -12.21 14.65
C GLY A 53 9.70 -12.73 13.33
N LEU A 54 9.28 -14.00 13.29
CA LEU A 54 8.71 -14.61 12.09
C LEU A 54 7.40 -13.94 11.68
N LEU A 55 6.50 -13.73 12.65
CA LEU A 55 5.18 -13.12 12.39
C LEU A 55 5.30 -11.68 11.88
N SER A 56 6.16 -10.86 12.48
CA SER A 56 6.37 -9.48 12.02
C SER A 56 6.98 -9.41 10.61
N ILE A 57 7.87 -10.33 10.25
CA ILE A 57 8.40 -10.45 8.87
C ILE A 57 7.29 -10.87 7.90
N ILE A 58 6.46 -11.85 8.26
CA ILE A 58 5.31 -12.26 7.44
C ILE A 58 4.39 -11.05 7.19
N VAL A 59 4.04 -10.30 8.23
CA VAL A 59 3.19 -9.10 8.12
C VAL A 59 3.85 -8.04 7.25
N ALA A 60 5.14 -7.76 7.45
CA ALA A 60 5.89 -6.79 6.63
C ALA A 60 5.86 -7.19 5.16
N VAL A 61 6.30 -8.41 4.84
CA VAL A 61 6.40 -8.91 3.47
C VAL A 61 5.02 -8.99 2.82
N ALA A 62 4.03 -9.51 3.52
CA ALA A 62 2.69 -9.60 2.96
C ALA A 62 2.17 -8.20 2.61
N ASN A 63 2.35 -7.22 3.50
CA ASN A 63 1.85 -5.87 3.31
C ASN A 63 2.61 -4.99 2.28
N LEU A 64 3.52 -5.59 1.50
CA LEU A 64 3.99 -5.01 0.25
C LEU A 64 2.83 -4.80 -0.73
N LEU A 65 1.90 -5.75 -0.76
CA LEU A 65 0.71 -5.70 -1.61
C LEU A 65 -0.49 -5.19 -0.80
N PRO A 66 -1.15 -4.09 -1.23
CA PRO A 66 -2.34 -3.58 -0.59
C PRO A 66 -3.43 -4.64 -0.51
N TYR A 67 -4.11 -4.74 0.64
CA TYR A 67 -5.32 -5.56 0.89
C TYR A 67 -5.13 -7.08 0.80
N LEU A 68 -4.53 -7.59 -0.28
CA LEU A 68 -4.13 -8.99 -0.39
C LEU A 68 -3.12 -9.39 0.68
N GLY A 69 -2.10 -8.56 0.84
CA GLY A 69 -1.02 -8.76 1.79
C GLY A 69 -1.50 -8.97 3.21
N PRO A 70 -2.19 -7.99 3.80
CA PRO A 70 -2.72 -8.12 5.14
C PRO A 70 -3.68 -9.31 5.34
N VAL A 71 -4.52 -9.63 4.35
CA VAL A 71 -5.41 -10.81 4.44
C VAL A 71 -4.58 -12.10 4.52
N ILE A 72 -3.60 -12.27 3.64
CA ILE A 72 -2.71 -13.43 3.64
C ILE A 72 -1.88 -13.46 4.94
N GLY A 73 -1.31 -12.32 5.33
CA GLY A 73 -0.51 -12.18 6.54
C GLY A 73 -1.31 -12.51 7.80
N MET A 74 -2.56 -12.07 7.89
CA MET A 74 -3.46 -12.39 8.99
C MET A 74 -3.81 -13.88 9.04
N ILE A 75 -4.14 -14.49 7.90
CA ILE A 75 -4.45 -15.93 7.82
C ILE A 75 -3.22 -16.76 8.24
N LEU A 76 -2.04 -16.48 7.66
CA LEU A 76 -0.81 -17.19 7.98
C LEU A 76 -0.41 -17.01 9.44
N SER A 77 -0.49 -15.77 9.96
CA SER A 77 -0.14 -15.48 11.35
C SER A 77 -1.09 -16.16 12.33
N ALA A 78 -2.40 -16.12 12.06
CA ALA A 78 -3.40 -16.78 12.88
C ALA A 78 -3.19 -18.30 12.87
N LEU A 79 -2.96 -18.91 11.69
CA LEU A 79 -2.74 -20.34 11.55
C LEU A 79 -1.50 -20.80 12.33
N ILE A 80 -0.38 -20.08 12.23
CA ILE A 80 0.85 -20.41 12.95
C ILE A 80 0.64 -20.36 14.47
N VAL A 81 -0.05 -19.33 14.96
CA VAL A 81 -0.21 -19.10 16.41
C VAL A 81 -1.28 -20.01 17.02
N VAL A 82 -2.29 -20.44 16.26
CA VAL A 82 -3.35 -21.34 16.78
C VAL A 82 -2.79 -22.68 17.25
N PHE A 83 -1.75 -23.19 16.59
CA PHE A 83 -1.06 -24.42 16.98
C PHE A 83 -0.18 -24.25 18.22
N GLN A 84 0.13 -23.01 18.59
CA GLN A 84 0.87 -22.70 19.80
C GLN A 84 -0.12 -22.52 20.98
N GLU A 85 -1.04 -21.58 20.85
CA GLU A 85 -2.00 -21.17 21.88
C GLU A 85 -3.22 -20.52 21.19
N PRO A 86 -4.42 -21.13 21.23
CA PRO A 86 -5.60 -20.59 20.55
C PRO A 86 -5.99 -19.18 21.03
N ILE A 87 -5.77 -18.88 22.31
CA ILE A 87 -6.07 -17.55 22.88
C ILE A 87 -5.15 -16.47 22.31
N LEU A 88 -3.88 -16.79 22.04
CA LEU A 88 -2.93 -15.86 21.43
C LEU A 88 -3.27 -15.60 19.96
N ALA A 89 -3.88 -16.58 19.26
CA ALA A 89 -4.30 -16.39 17.88
C ALA A 89 -5.36 -15.28 17.74
N VAL A 90 -6.26 -15.15 18.73
CA VAL A 90 -7.24 -14.06 18.78
C VAL A 90 -6.54 -12.71 18.92
N TRP A 91 -5.59 -12.58 19.86
CA TRP A 91 -4.83 -11.36 20.06
C TRP A 91 -4.01 -10.95 18.84
N VAL A 92 -3.36 -11.92 18.18
CA VAL A 92 -2.60 -11.67 16.93
C VAL A 92 -3.52 -11.26 15.79
N THR A 93 -4.71 -11.84 15.69
CA THR A 93 -5.70 -11.44 14.68
C THR A 93 -6.18 -10.01 14.92
N LEU A 94 -6.50 -9.66 16.17
CA LEU A 94 -6.88 -8.29 16.55
C LEU A 94 -5.76 -7.29 16.28
N LEU A 95 -4.51 -7.65 16.55
CA LEU A 95 -3.34 -6.85 16.20
C LEU A 95 -3.26 -6.60 14.69
N ASN A 96 -3.39 -7.66 13.88
CA ASN A 96 -3.35 -7.55 12.42
C ASN A 96 -4.49 -6.66 11.88
N LEU A 97 -5.69 -6.78 12.45
CA LEU A 97 -6.79 -5.87 12.13
C LEU A 97 -6.46 -4.42 12.48
N GLY A 98 -5.88 -4.17 13.66
CA GLY A 98 -5.41 -2.84 14.06
C GLY A 98 -4.36 -2.27 13.10
N LEU A 99 -3.39 -3.08 12.70
CA LEU A 99 -2.36 -2.71 11.72
C LEU A 99 -2.95 -2.41 10.34
N GLN A 100 -3.95 -3.19 9.92
CA GLN A 100 -4.68 -2.93 8.68
C GLN A 100 -5.42 -1.59 8.72
N LEU A 101 -6.06 -1.25 9.85
CA LEU A 101 -6.72 0.04 10.01
C LEU A 101 -5.71 1.19 9.98
N LEU A 102 -4.56 1.01 10.65
CA LEU A 102 -3.47 1.99 10.61
C LEU A 102 -2.93 2.19 9.19
N ASP A 103 -2.76 1.12 8.40
CA ASP A 103 -2.37 1.25 7.00
C ASP A 103 -3.41 2.03 6.20
N SER A 104 -4.66 1.58 6.23
CA SER A 104 -5.73 2.10 5.41
C SER A 104 -6.04 3.57 5.68
N PHE A 105 -6.06 3.97 6.96
CA PHE A 105 -6.49 5.32 7.35
C PHE A 105 -5.36 6.30 7.61
N VAL A 106 -4.16 5.82 7.94
CA VAL A 106 -3.06 6.69 8.37
C VAL A 106 -1.87 6.59 7.43
N PHE A 107 -1.23 5.42 7.33
CA PHE A 107 0.06 5.31 6.63
C PHE A 107 -0.09 5.43 5.12
N SER A 108 -0.99 4.68 4.50
CA SER A 108 -1.21 4.75 3.05
C SER A 108 -1.60 6.18 2.60
N PRO A 109 -2.60 6.85 3.19
CA PRO A 109 -2.98 8.21 2.77
C PRO A 109 -1.89 9.25 3.00
N VAL A 110 -1.18 9.19 4.12
CA VAL A 110 -0.16 10.19 4.47
C VAL A 110 1.11 9.99 3.65
N ILE A 111 1.59 8.75 3.52
CA ILE A 111 2.86 8.47 2.84
C ILE A 111 2.66 8.50 1.33
N LEU A 112 1.68 7.77 0.79
CA LEU A 112 1.43 7.76 -0.66
C LEU A 112 0.90 9.11 -1.15
N GLY A 113 0.08 9.79 -0.35
CA GLY A 113 -0.40 11.13 -0.70
C GLY A 113 0.75 12.12 -0.86
N LYS A 114 1.66 12.19 0.13
CA LYS A 114 2.86 13.03 0.06
C LYS A 114 3.78 12.63 -1.10
N SER A 115 4.04 11.33 -1.27
CA SER A 115 4.94 10.83 -2.31
C SER A 115 4.40 11.05 -3.73
N LEU A 116 3.09 10.99 -3.94
CA LEU A 116 2.46 11.12 -5.25
C LEU A 116 1.86 12.51 -5.51
N GLY A 117 2.01 13.45 -4.58
CA GLY A 117 1.45 14.80 -4.70
C GLY A 117 -0.08 14.81 -4.75
N LEU A 118 -0.71 13.84 -4.08
CA LEU A 118 -2.15 13.70 -3.92
C LEU A 118 -2.56 14.10 -2.49
N PRO A 119 -3.65 14.86 -2.32
CA PRO A 119 -4.26 15.04 -1.01
C PRO A 119 -4.61 13.67 -0.38
N PRO A 120 -4.34 13.45 0.93
CA PRO A 120 -4.62 12.18 1.59
C PRO A 120 -6.08 11.70 1.44
N LEU A 121 -7.02 12.65 1.44
CA LEU A 121 -8.43 12.36 1.23
C LEU A 121 -8.71 11.76 -0.17
N ILE A 122 -7.98 12.20 -1.20
CA ILE A 122 -8.12 11.64 -2.54
C ILE A 122 -7.57 10.21 -2.57
N VAL A 123 -6.45 9.94 -1.90
CA VAL A 123 -5.89 8.58 -1.81
C VAL A 123 -6.90 7.62 -1.16
N LEU A 124 -7.53 8.05 -0.07
CA LEU A 124 -8.60 7.29 0.60
C LEU A 124 -9.79 7.04 -0.33
N ALA A 125 -10.34 8.10 -0.92
CA ALA A 125 -11.52 8.02 -1.77
C ALA A 125 -11.28 7.11 -2.97
N VAL A 126 -10.13 7.26 -3.63
CA VAL A 126 -9.72 6.46 -4.78
C VAL A 126 -9.52 4.99 -4.40
N ALA A 127 -8.93 4.69 -3.24
CA ALA A 127 -8.77 3.31 -2.79
C ALA A 127 -10.13 2.64 -2.51
N LEU A 128 -11.08 3.37 -1.91
CA LEU A 128 -12.43 2.89 -1.66
C LEU A 128 -13.21 2.66 -2.96
N ILE A 129 -13.18 3.63 -3.87
CA ILE A 129 -13.82 3.54 -5.19
C ILE A 129 -13.18 2.38 -5.98
N GLY A 130 -11.84 2.33 -6.04
CA GLY A 130 -11.12 1.25 -6.70
C GLY A 130 -11.55 -0.13 -6.18
N GLY A 131 -11.58 -0.29 -4.86
CA GLY A 131 -12.03 -1.53 -4.22
C GLY A 131 -13.48 -1.89 -4.53
N ALA A 132 -14.38 -0.91 -4.59
CA ALA A 132 -15.78 -1.16 -4.90
C ALA A 132 -16.00 -1.61 -6.37
N PHE A 133 -15.27 -1.04 -7.32
CA PHE A 133 -15.49 -1.29 -8.75
C PHE A 133 -14.71 -2.50 -9.31
N PHE A 134 -13.47 -2.70 -8.85
CA PHE A 134 -12.57 -3.72 -9.40
C PHE A 134 -11.99 -4.65 -8.33
N ASN A 135 -12.59 -4.66 -7.13
CA ASN A 135 -12.19 -5.51 -6.01
C ASN A 135 -10.68 -5.36 -5.72
N ILE A 136 -9.97 -6.47 -5.52
CA ILE A 136 -8.52 -6.51 -5.27
C ILE A 136 -7.72 -5.73 -6.32
N TRP A 137 -7.99 -5.94 -7.60
CA TRP A 137 -7.25 -5.29 -8.69
C TRP A 137 -7.45 -3.78 -8.68
N GLY A 138 -8.67 -3.37 -8.35
CA GLY A 138 -9.01 -1.97 -8.17
C GLY A 138 -8.15 -1.31 -7.14
N VAL A 139 -7.99 -1.90 -5.95
CA VAL A 139 -7.23 -1.21 -4.92
C VAL A 139 -5.73 -1.15 -5.22
N VAL A 140 -5.18 -2.19 -5.84
CA VAL A 140 -3.75 -2.24 -6.22
C VAL A 140 -3.40 -1.11 -7.21
N PHE A 141 -4.27 -0.90 -8.20
CA PHE A 141 -4.01 0.06 -9.29
C PHE A 141 -4.67 1.43 -9.11
N ALA A 142 -5.65 1.58 -8.23
CA ALA A 142 -6.41 2.83 -8.13
C ALA A 142 -5.54 4.03 -7.77
N VAL A 143 -4.65 3.88 -6.78
CA VAL A 143 -3.76 4.97 -6.34
C VAL A 143 -2.78 5.43 -7.44
N PRO A 144 -2.00 4.54 -8.09
CA PRO A 144 -1.11 4.97 -9.18
C PRO A 144 -1.88 5.52 -10.39
N VAL A 145 -3.04 4.94 -10.74
CA VAL A 145 -3.87 5.46 -11.83
C VAL A 145 -4.38 6.87 -11.52
N ALA A 146 -4.87 7.12 -10.30
CA ALA A 146 -5.29 8.46 -9.89
C ALA A 146 -4.15 9.47 -9.85
N ALA A 147 -2.93 9.04 -9.48
CA ALA A 147 -1.75 9.89 -9.56
C ALA A 147 -1.43 10.30 -11.00
N ILE A 148 -1.52 9.35 -11.95
CA ILE A 148 -1.34 9.63 -13.38
C ILE A 148 -2.41 10.60 -13.89
N ILE A 149 -3.68 10.37 -13.55
CA ILE A 149 -4.78 11.27 -13.96
C ILE A 149 -4.57 12.69 -13.40
N ASN A 150 -4.21 12.82 -12.12
CA ASN A 150 -3.93 14.11 -11.50
C ASN A 150 -2.75 14.84 -12.18
N LEU A 151 -1.73 14.11 -12.61
CA LEU A 151 -0.61 14.67 -13.36
C LEU A 151 -1.05 15.23 -14.72
N LEU A 152 -1.85 14.47 -15.46
CA LEU A 152 -2.40 14.90 -16.75
C LEU A 152 -3.28 16.15 -16.60
N LEU A 153 -4.15 16.18 -15.60
CA LEU A 153 -5.02 17.32 -15.32
C LEU A 153 -4.21 18.58 -15.00
N LYS A 154 -3.17 18.47 -14.15
CA LYS A 154 -2.28 19.59 -13.83
C LYS A 154 -1.53 20.12 -15.06
N LYS A 155 -1.11 19.24 -15.97
CA LYS A 155 -0.48 19.66 -17.24
C LYS A 155 -1.46 20.37 -18.16
N ALA A 156 -2.70 19.91 -18.24
CA ALA A 156 -3.74 20.52 -19.07
C ALA A 156 -4.17 21.91 -18.57
N THR A 157 -4.17 22.15 -17.26
CA THR A 157 -4.53 23.45 -16.65
C THR A 157 -3.38 24.47 -16.61
N LYS A 158 -2.12 24.01 -16.72
CA LYS A 158 -0.94 24.89 -16.81
C LYS A 158 -0.62 25.38 -18.23
N LYS A 159 -1.43 24.98 -19.21
CA LYS A 159 -1.30 25.37 -20.61
C LYS A 159 -2.32 26.45 -20.94
#